data_AF-A0A851A0A6-F1
#
_entry.id   AF-A0A851A0A6-F1
#
_cell.length_a   1.000
_cell.length_b   1.000
_cell.length_c   1.000
_cell.angle_alpha   90.00
_cell.angle_beta   90.00
_cell.angle_gamma   90.00
#
_symmetry.space_group_name_H-M   'P 1'
#
loop_
_entity.id
_entity.type
_entity.pdbx_description
1 polymer ?
#
loop_
_entity_poly.entity_id
_entity_poly.type
_entity_poly.pdbx_seq_one_letter_code
_entity_poly.pdbx_strand_id
1 'polypeptide(L)' 'LSATDLDEGINGDIIYLFSKRVAGRVKEMFSIDENKGEVRLHGKLDYEEMDSYEITIEARDKG' A
#
# COMPACT_ATOMS: atom_id res chain seq x y z
N LEU A 1 -25.50 25.24 2.63
CA LEU A 1 -25.70 23.80 2.47
C LEU A 1 -24.32 23.18 2.38
N SER A 2 -23.80 22.60 3.46
CA SER A 2 -22.50 21.90 3.47
C SER A 2 -22.82 20.43 3.54
N ALA A 3 -22.54 19.69 2.47
CA ALA A 3 -22.52 18.24 2.53
C ALA A 3 -21.16 17.87 3.12
N THR A 4 -21.15 17.56 4.42
CA THR A 4 -20.03 16.86 5.05
C THR A 4 -20.31 15.39 4.80
N ASP A 5 -19.71 14.81 3.76
CA ASP A 5 -19.76 13.36 3.55
C ASP A 5 -19.09 12.70 4.76
N LEU A 6 -19.95 12.10 5.58
CA LEU A 6 -19.63 11.47 6.86
C LEU A 6 -19.45 9.97 6.64
N ASP A 7 -18.80 9.59 5.54
CA ASP A 7 -18.40 8.20 5.27
C ASP A 7 -17.03 7.92 5.91
N GLU A 8 -16.74 8.53 7.06
CA GLU A 8 -15.57 8.23 7.90
C GLU A 8 -15.71 6.90 8.64
N GLY A 9 -16.67 6.03 8.26
CA GLY A 9 -17.13 4.95 9.13
C GLY A 9 -17.50 3.61 8.50
N ILE A 10 -17.46 3.43 7.18
CA ILE A 10 -17.81 2.13 6.57
C ILE A 10 -16.89 1.81 5.38
N ASN A 11 -15.59 1.71 5.64
CA ASN A 11 -14.85 0.66 4.96
C ASN A 11 -14.83 -0.49 5.95
N GLY A 12 -15.43 -1.62 5.58
CA GLY A 12 -15.13 -2.89 6.26
C GLY A 12 -13.62 -2.99 6.45
N ASP A 13 -13.17 -3.65 7.53
CA ASP A 13 -11.76 -3.80 7.87
C ASP A 13 -10.94 -4.34 6.67
N ILE A 14 -10.58 -3.48 5.72
CA ILE A 14 -9.81 -3.82 4.54
C ILE A 14 -8.36 -3.65 4.94
N ILE A 15 -7.63 -4.75 4.97
CA ILE A 15 -6.19 -4.75 5.17
C ILE A 15 -5.48 -4.80 3.82
N TYR A 16 -4.54 -3.89 3.64
CA TYR A 16 -3.69 -3.83 2.46
C TYR A 16 -2.33 -4.46 2.76
N LEU A 17 -1.95 -5.44 1.96
CA LEU A 17 -0.73 -6.24 2.15
C LEU A 17 0.04 -6.34 0.84
N PHE A 18 1.37 -6.37 0.91
CA PHE A 18 2.16 -6.77 -0.26
C PHE A 18 1.83 -8.21 -0.63
N SER A 19 1.54 -8.46 -1.91
CA SER A 19 1.34 -9.82 -2.39
C SER A 19 2.58 -10.67 -2.15
N LYS A 20 2.37 -11.99 -2.03
CA LYS A 20 3.48 -12.95 -1.90
C LYS A 20 4.42 -12.93 -3.11
N ARG A 21 3.96 -12.42 -4.25
CA ARG A 21 4.74 -12.30 -5.49
C ARG A 21 5.73 -11.13 -5.49
N VAL A 22 5.55 -10.17 -4.59
CA VAL A 22 6.44 -9.00 -4.48
C VAL A 22 7.82 -9.44 -4.01
N ALA A 23 8.86 -9.00 -4.74
CA ALA A 23 10.24 -9.33 -4.43
C ALA A 23 10.67 -8.83 -3.04
N GLY A 24 11.58 -9.58 -2.38
CA GLY A 24 12.08 -9.22 -1.05
C GLY A 24 12.67 -7.80 -0.98
N ARG A 25 13.47 -7.41 -1.97
CA ARG A 25 14.06 -6.07 -2.09
C ARG A 25 13.01 -4.95 -2.11
N VAL A 26 11.84 -5.20 -2.71
CA VAL A 26 10.72 -4.24 -2.72
C VAL A 26 10.13 -4.12 -1.31
N LYS A 27 9.98 -5.22 -0.57
CA LYS A 27 9.45 -5.21 0.80
C LYS A 27 10.40 -4.55 1.81
N GLU A 28 11.69 -4.47 1.50
CA GLU A 28 12.68 -3.75 2.29
C GLU A 28 12.72 -2.25 1.95
N MET A 29 12.48 -1.90 0.69
CA MET A 29 12.52 -0.52 0.20
C MET A 29 11.20 0.23 0.39
N PHE A 30 10.08 -0.49 0.37
CA PHE A 30 8.73 0.06 0.46
C PHE A 30 7.95 -0.55 1.61
N SER A 31 7.18 0.28 2.30
CA SER A 31 6.20 -0.12 3.29
C SER A 31 4.80 0.28 2.83
N ILE A 32 3.77 -0.42 3.32
CA ILE A 32 2.37 -0.06 3.08
C ILE A 32 1.65 0.09 4.41
N ASP A 33 0.87 1.16 4.57
CA ASP A 33 -0.05 1.31 5.69
C ASP A 33 -1.23 0.35 5.48
N GLU A 34 -1.33 -0.67 6.32
CA GLU A 34 -2.34 -1.73 6.18
C GLU A 34 -3.78 -1.21 6.29
N ASN A 35 -4.01 -0.06 6.94
CA ASN A 35 -5.36 0.49 7.15
C ASN A 35 -5.73 1.55 6.09
N LYS A 36 -4.73 2.26 5.55
CA LYS A 36 -4.94 3.34 4.57
C LYS A 36 -4.58 2.94 3.14
N GLY A 37 -3.84 1.85 2.96
CA GLY A 37 -3.29 1.45 1.67
C GLY A 37 -2.18 2.37 1.15
N GLU A 38 -1.62 3.24 2.01
CA GLU A 38 -0.61 4.22 1.61
C GLU A 38 0.77 3.56 1.49
N VAL A 39 1.37 3.59 0.29
CA VAL A 39 2.71 3.05 0.06
C VAL A 39 3.76 4.13 0.29
N ARG A 40 4.75 3.83 1.12
CA ARG A 40 5.86 4.73 1.47
C ARG A 40 7.20 4.11 1.09
N LEU A 41 8.11 4.95 0.62
CA LEU A 41 9.49 4.58 0.35
C LEU A 41 10.33 4.79 1.62
N HIS A 42 11.06 3.77 2.06
CA HIS A 42 12.04 3.82 3.15
C HIS A 42 13.48 3.93 2.65
N GLY A 43 13.77 3.47 1.43
CA GLY A 43 15.10 3.49 0.84
C GLY A 43 15.37 4.65 -0.11
N LYS A 44 16.54 4.63 -0.76
CA LYS A 44 16.85 5.52 -1.89
C LYS A 44 16.55 4.79 -3.20
N LEU A 45 15.82 5.44 -4.10
CA LEU A 45 15.65 4.96 -5.46
C LEU A 45 16.83 5.45 -6.29
N ASP A 46 17.59 4.51 -6.83
CA ASP A 46 18.63 4.78 -7.81
C ASP A 46 18.24 4.11 -9.13
N TYR A 47 18.04 4.92 -10.17
CA TYR A 47 17.63 4.46 -11.48
C TYR A 47 18.73 3.63 -12.18
N GLU A 48 20.00 3.87 -11.86
CA GLU A 48 21.11 3.09 -12.41
C GLU A 48 21.17 1.68 -11.83
N GLU A 49 20.68 1.51 -10.59
CA GLU A 49 20.58 0.20 -9.94
C GLU A 49 19.31 -0.56 -10.30
N MET A 50 18.18 0.15 -10.45
CA MET A 50 16.92 -0.45 -10.88
C MET A 50 15.98 0.58 -11.51
N ASP A 51 15.61 0.33 -12.76
CA ASP A 51 14.79 1.24 -13.57
C ASP A 51 13.29 1.18 -13.24
N SER A 52 12.83 0.06 -12.68
CA SER A 52 11.42 -0.21 -12.44
C SER A 52 11.19 -1.16 -11.25
N TYR A 53 10.11 -0.91 -10.52
CA TYR A 53 9.64 -1.74 -9.41
C TYR A 53 8.19 -2.14 -9.66
N GLU A 54 7.91 -3.44 -9.70
CA GLU A 54 6.56 -3.95 -9.76
C GLU A 54 6.07 -4.30 -8.35
N ILE A 55 5.01 -3.61 -7.91
CA ILE A 55 4.43 -3.78 -6.57
C ILE A 55 2.98 -4.21 -6.72
N THR A 56 2.69 -5.44 -6.33
CA THR A 56 1.31 -5.96 -6.28
C THR A 56 0.79 -5.85 -4.85
N ILE A 57 -0.29 -5.10 -4.65
CA ILE A 57 -0.99 -4.98 -3.36
C ILE A 57 -2.25 -5.83 -3.37
N GLU A 58 -2.44 -6.60 -2.31
CA GLU A 58 -3.67 -7.35 -2.04
C GLU A 58 -4.48 -6.60 -1.00
N ALA A 59 -5.75 -6.32 -1.31
CA ALA A 59 -6.72 -5.81 -0.34
C ALA A 59 -7.57 -7.00 0.14
N ARG A 60 -7.71 -7.17 1.46
CA ARG A 60 -8.56 -8.20 2.06
C ARG A 60 -9.54 -7.56 3.01
N ASP A 61 -10.82 -7.73 2.71
CA ASP A 61 -11.89 -7.42 3.66
C ASP A 61 -11.91 -8.47 4.78
N LYS A 62 -12.07 -8.05 6.04
CA LYS A 62 -12.26 -8.96 7.19
C LYS A 62 -13.74 -9.33 7.43
N GLY A 63 -14.62 -9.05 6.46
CA GLY A 63 -16.05 -9.39 6.47
C GLY A 63 -16.36 -10.89 6.44
#